data_AF-A0A3D1CVD7-F1
#
_entry.id   AF-A0A3D1CVD7-F1
#
_cell.length_a   1.000
_cell.length_b   1.000
_cell.length_c   1.000
_cell.angle_alpha   90.00
_cell.angle_beta   90.00
_cell.angle_gamma   90.00
#
_symmetry.space_group_name_H-M   'P 1'
#
loop_
_entity.id
_entity.type
_entity.pdbx_description
1 polymer ?
#
loop_
_entity_poly.entity_id
_entity_poly.type
_entity_poly.pdbx_seq_one_letter_code
_entity_poly.pdbx_strand_id
1 'polypeptide(L)'
;MPKTFPAFILTQMTQIIARRRQAGFTMIELLIVISILGILAVAVLAAINPIEQINRGRDTGSRSDAEQALSAIDRYYAFNGYYPWQTGAGDTANKAMVWTSFSENGIQDADTCPLTEKLSQTEQAGCTGSDELKVTFVNRVTDTTYNPLFVY
;
A
#
# COMPACT_ATOMS: atom_id res chain seq x y z
N MET A 1 -50.69 -48.84 -55.38
CA MET A 1 -49.23 -49.02 -55.24
C MET A 1 -48.55 -47.67 -55.41
N PRO A 2 -48.11 -46.98 -54.34
CA PRO A 2 -47.23 -45.83 -54.44
C PRO A 2 -45.76 -46.30 -54.42
N LYS A 3 -44.96 -45.82 -55.37
CA LYS A 3 -43.53 -46.16 -55.48
C LYS A 3 -42.75 -45.29 -54.50
N THR A 4 -42.04 -45.94 -53.59
CA THR A 4 -41.12 -45.33 -52.62
C THR A 4 -39.90 -44.79 -53.35
N PHE A 5 -39.63 -43.50 -53.19
CA PHE A 5 -38.37 -42.89 -53.63
C PHE A 5 -37.28 -43.16 -52.56
N PRO A 6 -36.07 -43.59 -52.94
CA PRO A 6 -35.04 -43.96 -51.99
C PRO A 6 -34.45 -42.73 -51.30
N ALA A 7 -34.48 -42.70 -49.97
CA ALA A 7 -33.88 -41.69 -49.09
C ALA A 7 -32.33 -41.68 -49.09
N PHE A 8 -31.71 -42.15 -50.17
CA PHE A 8 -30.26 -42.39 -50.25
C PHE A 8 -29.46 -41.13 -50.61
N ILE A 9 -30.11 -40.09 -51.15
CA ILE A 9 -29.42 -38.89 -51.66
C ILE A 9 -29.27 -37.79 -50.57
N LEU A 10 -30.04 -37.83 -49.48
CA LEU A 10 -30.03 -36.78 -48.45
C LEU A 10 -28.96 -36.96 -47.37
N THR A 11 -28.32 -38.13 -47.26
CA THR A 11 -27.29 -38.38 -46.22
C THR A 11 -25.89 -37.89 -46.61
N GLN A 12 -25.66 -37.55 -47.88
CA GLN A 12 -24.34 -37.15 -48.39
C GLN A 12 -24.08 -35.63 -48.33
N MET A 13 -25.04 -34.81 -47.89
CA MET A 13 -24.89 -33.35 -47.81
C MET A 13 -24.43 -32.83 -46.44
N THR A 14 -24.20 -33.69 -45.45
CA THR A 14 -23.76 -33.29 -44.09
C THR A 14 -22.25 -33.40 -43.86
N GLN A 15 -21.45 -33.73 -44.89
CA GLN A 15 -20.02 -34.05 -44.76
C GLN A 15 -19.07 -32.94 -45.27
N ILE A 16 -19.47 -31.66 -45.23
CA ILE A 16 -18.57 -30.51 -45.51
C ILE A 16 -18.39 -29.62 -44.27
N ILE A 17 -18.25 -30.23 -43.09
CA ILE A 17 -17.62 -29.52 -41.97
C ILE A 17 -16.12 -29.67 -42.18
N ALA A 18 -15.52 -28.67 -42.84
CA ALA A 18 -14.07 -28.56 -42.99
C ALA A 18 -13.41 -28.72 -41.62
N ARG A 19 -12.75 -29.86 -41.38
CA ARG A 19 -11.86 -30.04 -40.23
C ARG A 19 -10.76 -29.01 -40.35
N ARG A 20 -10.88 -27.89 -39.61
CA ARG A 20 -9.74 -27.01 -39.34
C ARG A 20 -8.66 -27.89 -38.74
N ARG A 21 -7.53 -28.06 -39.44
CA ARG A 21 -6.34 -28.69 -38.88
C ARG A 21 -5.89 -27.79 -37.73
N GLN A 22 -6.22 -28.17 -36.51
CA GLN A 22 -5.59 -27.60 -35.34
C GLN A 22 -4.13 -28.04 -35.40
N ALA A 23 -3.26 -27.14 -35.87
CA ALA A 23 -1.82 -27.32 -35.75
C ALA A 23 -1.50 -27.19 -34.25
N GLY A 24 -1.25 -28.32 -33.59
CA GLY A 24 -0.72 -28.33 -32.24
C GLY A 24 0.73 -27.84 -32.26
N PHE A 25 1.14 -27.12 -31.22
CA PHE A 25 2.55 -26.78 -30.98
C PHE A 25 3.39 -28.05 -30.90
N THR A 26 4.58 -28.02 -31.50
CA THR A 26 5.55 -29.10 -31.32
C THR A 26 6.14 -29.06 -29.91
N MET A 27 6.53 -30.22 -29.36
CA MET A 27 7.18 -30.26 -28.05
C MET A 27 8.51 -29.48 -28.04
N ILE A 28 9.20 -29.42 -29.18
CA ILE A 28 10.46 -28.69 -29.33
C ILE A 28 10.25 -27.17 -29.33
N GLU A 29 9.16 -26.67 -29.94
CA GLU A 29 8.81 -25.25 -29.88
C GLU A 29 8.56 -24.82 -28.44
N LEU A 30 7.80 -25.60 -27.67
CA LEU A 30 7.56 -25.26 -26.26
C LEU A 30 8.84 -25.34 -25.42
N LEU A 31 9.74 -26.29 -25.70
CA LEU A 31 11.01 -26.43 -24.96
C LEU A 31 11.94 -25.23 -25.19
N ILE A 32 12.08 -24.78 -26.43
CA ILE A 32 12.92 -23.62 -26.75
C ILE A 32 12.34 -22.33 -26.16
N VAL A 33 11.01 -22.20 -26.12
CA VAL A 33 10.36 -21.01 -25.54
C VAL A 33 10.62 -20.92 -24.04
N ILE A 34 10.43 -22.00 -23.28
CA ILE A 34 10.68 -21.97 -21.83
C ILE A 34 12.17 -21.79 -21.50
N SER A 35 13.07 -22.27 -22.35
CA SER A 35 14.51 -22.10 -22.14
C SER A 35 14.93 -20.64 -22.34
N ILE A 36 14.44 -19.99 -23.40
CA ILE A 36 14.68 -18.56 -23.65
C ILE A 36 14.04 -17.71 -22.56
N LEU A 37 12.79 -18.01 -22.15
CA LEU A 37 12.12 -17.30 -21.06
C LEU A 37 12.90 -17.42 -19.73
N GLY A 38 13.46 -18.61 -19.45
CA GLY A 38 14.29 -18.81 -18.26
C GLY A 38 15.55 -17.94 -18.26
N ILE A 39 16.28 -17.89 -19.38
CA ILE A 39 17.51 -17.08 -19.50
C ILE A 39 17.17 -15.58 -19.36
N LEU A 40 16.12 -15.12 -20.03
CA LEU A 40 15.69 -13.72 -19.96
C LEU A 40 15.24 -13.33 -18.55
N ALA A 41 14.52 -14.20 -17.84
CA ALA A 41 14.06 -13.93 -16.47
C ALA A 41 15.24 -13.69 -15.51
N VAL A 42 16.29 -14.52 -15.59
CA VAL A 42 17.49 -14.35 -14.75
C VAL A 42 18.24 -13.07 -15.13
N ALA A 43 18.39 -12.78 -16.42
CA ALA A 43 19.05 -11.55 -16.87
C ALA A 43 18.34 -10.28 -16.38
N VAL A 44 17.01 -10.24 -16.40
CA VAL A 44 16.21 -9.12 -15.89
C VAL A 44 16.34 -8.97 -14.37
N LEU A 45 16.26 -10.08 -13.63
CA LEU A 45 16.43 -10.07 -12.17
C LEU A 45 17.87 -9.70 -11.74
N ALA A 46 18.88 -9.96 -12.57
CA ALA A 46 20.25 -9.51 -12.33
C ALA A 46 20.42 -8.02 -12.65
N ALA A 47 19.67 -7.49 -13.61
CA ALA A 47 19.71 -6.08 -14.00
C ALA A 47 18.95 -5.15 -13.05
N ILE A 48 17.88 -5.65 -12.41
CA ILE A 48 17.11 -4.93 -11.40
C ILE A 48 17.59 -5.35 -10.02
N ASN A 49 17.85 -4.42 -9.11
CA ASN A 49 18.04 -4.75 -7.70
C ASN A 49 16.66 -4.73 -6.99
N PRO A 50 15.95 -5.86 -6.87
CA PRO A 50 14.58 -5.88 -6.34
C PRO A 50 14.53 -5.42 -4.88
N ILE A 51 15.58 -5.71 -4.11
CA ILE A 51 15.69 -5.33 -2.70
C ILE A 51 15.74 -3.80 -2.59
N GLU A 52 16.54 -3.15 -3.43
CA GLU A 52 16.64 -1.70 -3.46
C GLU A 52 15.32 -1.03 -3.87
N GLN A 53 14.61 -1.57 -4.85
CA GLN A 53 13.28 -1.04 -5.23
C GLN A 53 12.27 -1.13 -4.08
N ILE A 54 12.23 -2.26 -3.37
CA ILE A 54 11.34 -2.44 -2.21
C ILE A 54 11.70 -1.43 -1.11
N ASN A 55 13.00 -1.25 -0.83
CA ASN A 55 13.45 -0.29 0.17
C ASN A 55 13.10 1.15 -0.22
N ARG A 56 13.31 1.55 -1.49
CA ARG A 56 12.88 2.86 -2.00
C ARG A 56 11.37 3.07 -1.86
N GLY A 57 10.58 2.02 -2.09
CA GLY A 57 9.12 2.06 -1.88
C GLY A 57 8.75 2.31 -0.42
N ARG A 58 9.44 1.65 0.52
CA ARG A 58 9.27 1.87 1.97
C ARG A 58 9.66 3.28 2.39
N ASP A 59 10.81 3.77 1.93
CA ASP A 59 11.30 5.12 2.24
C ASP A 59 10.34 6.20 1.73
N THR A 60 9.80 6.01 0.52
CA THR A 60 8.77 6.89 -0.06
C THR A 60 7.49 6.88 0.78
N GLY A 61 7.09 5.71 1.28
CA GLY A 61 5.97 5.56 2.21
C GLY A 61 6.20 6.32 3.52
N SER A 62 7.35 6.12 4.17
CA SER A 62 7.71 6.82 5.41
C SER A 62 7.77 8.33 5.24
N ARG A 63 8.26 8.82 4.09
CA ARG A 63 8.25 10.26 3.78
C ARG A 63 6.82 10.81 3.66
N SER A 64 5.94 10.11 2.95
CA SER A 64 4.53 10.51 2.82
C SER A 64 3.82 10.53 4.18
N ASP A 65 4.14 9.58 5.05
CA ASP A 65 3.58 9.53 6.40
C ASP A 65 4.12 10.69 7.28
N ALA A 66 5.39 11.06 7.15
CA ALA A 66 5.96 12.23 7.82
C ALA A 66 5.29 13.54 7.35
N GLU A 67 5.06 13.69 6.05
CA GLU A 67 4.38 14.86 5.47
C GLU A 67 2.92 14.97 5.97
N GLN A 68 2.23 13.84 6.14
CA GLN A 68 0.88 13.79 6.73
C GLN A 68 0.88 14.22 8.20
N ALA A 69 1.83 13.73 9.00
CA ALA A 69 1.95 14.09 10.42
C ALA A 69 2.27 15.59 10.59
N LEU A 70 3.23 16.13 9.82
CA LEU A 70 3.57 17.55 9.82
C LEU A 70 2.37 18.41 9.45
N SER A 71 1.66 18.03 8.39
CA SER A 71 0.46 18.77 7.95
C SER A 71 -0.63 18.79 9.03
N ALA A 72 -0.76 17.72 9.83
CA ALA A 72 -1.69 17.69 10.96
C ALA A 72 -1.26 18.60 12.11
N ILE A 73 0.04 18.66 12.42
CA ILE A 73 0.59 19.58 13.42
C ILE A 73 0.36 21.04 13.00
N ASP A 74 0.58 21.36 11.72
CA ASP A 74 0.36 22.72 11.19
C ASP A 74 -1.12 23.12 11.24
N ARG A 75 -2.05 22.20 10.91
CA ARG A 75 -3.49 22.44 11.04
C ARG A 75 -3.89 22.64 12.49
N TYR A 76 -3.37 21.81 13.41
CA TYR A 76 -3.58 21.99 14.84
C TYR A 76 -3.16 23.39 15.30
N TYR A 77 -1.96 23.83 14.91
CA TYR A 77 -1.47 25.16 15.25
C TYR A 77 -2.33 26.26 14.65
N ALA A 78 -2.77 26.12 13.39
CA ALA A 78 -3.62 27.10 12.73
C ALA A 78 -4.98 27.30 13.45
N PHE A 79 -5.54 26.25 14.05
CA PHE A 79 -6.80 26.33 14.80
C PHE A 79 -6.62 26.77 16.26
N ASN A 80 -5.57 26.28 16.93
CA ASN A 80 -5.41 26.47 18.38
C ASN A 80 -4.48 27.65 18.74
N GLY A 81 -3.59 28.06 17.84
CA GLY A 81 -2.60 29.12 18.07
C GLY A 81 -1.39 28.69 18.90
N TYR A 82 -1.26 27.40 19.19
CA TYR A 82 -0.14 26.77 19.89
C TYR A 82 0.06 25.35 19.38
N TYR A 83 1.24 24.78 19.61
CA TYR A 83 1.56 23.44 19.13
C TYR A 83 0.99 22.34 20.04
N PRO A 84 0.76 21.11 19.54
CA PRO A 84 0.07 20.07 20.31
C PRO A 84 0.82 19.56 21.56
N TRP A 85 2.12 19.85 21.69
CA TRP A 85 2.92 19.57 22.90
C TRP A 85 2.85 20.68 23.95
N GLN A 86 2.01 21.70 23.71
CA GLN A 86 1.71 22.77 24.65
C GLN A 86 0.28 22.60 25.17
N THR A 87 0.03 23.05 26.41
CA THR A 87 -1.32 23.03 27.01
C THR A 87 -2.15 24.27 26.65
N GLY A 88 -1.51 25.31 26.10
CA GLY A 88 -2.17 26.52 25.61
C GLY A 88 -1.18 27.58 25.11
N ALA A 89 -1.70 28.69 24.57
CA ALA A 89 -0.88 29.78 24.02
C ALA A 89 0.05 30.46 25.05
N GLY A 90 -0.27 30.37 26.34
CA GLY A 90 0.55 30.89 27.43
C GLY A 90 1.57 29.88 27.99
N ASP A 91 1.64 28.68 27.44
CA ASP A 91 2.55 27.63 27.91
C ASP A 91 4.00 27.98 27.55
N THR A 92 4.73 28.49 28.54
CA THR A 92 6.16 28.80 28.46
C THR A 92 7.02 27.62 28.89
N ALA A 93 6.44 26.45 29.19
CA ALA A 93 7.22 25.26 29.48
C ALA A 93 7.91 24.83 28.18
N ASN A 94 9.15 25.26 28.02
CA ASN A 94 10.02 24.79 26.95
C ASN A 94 10.27 23.30 27.14
N LYS A 95 9.42 22.47 26.52
CA LYS A 95 9.73 21.07 26.30
C LYS A 95 10.85 21.06 25.26
N ALA A 96 12.05 20.70 25.70
CA ALA A 96 13.16 20.49 24.77
C ALA A 96 12.73 19.38 23.82
N MET A 97 12.44 19.73 22.57
CA MET A 97 12.14 18.75 21.53
C MET A 97 13.45 18.05 21.20
N VAL A 98 13.72 16.98 21.96
CA VAL A 98 14.76 16.00 21.66
C VAL A 98 14.25 15.15 20.50
N TRP A 99 15.17 14.56 19.75
CA TRP A 99 14.86 13.54 18.74
C TRP A 99 14.01 12.44 19.37
N THR A 100 12.70 12.51 19.15
CA THR A 100 11.70 11.68 19.82
C THR A 100 10.84 11.01 18.76
N SER A 101 10.54 9.73 19.00
CA SER A 101 9.71 8.96 18.10
C SER A 101 8.25 9.38 18.23
N PHE A 102 7.56 9.44 17.10
CA PHE A 102 6.11 9.57 17.04
C PHE A 102 5.47 8.28 17.55
N SER A 103 5.16 8.26 18.85
CA SER A 103 4.68 7.08 19.57
C SER A 103 3.66 7.48 20.63
N GLU A 104 2.87 6.50 21.11
CA GLU A 104 1.80 6.71 22.09
C GLU A 104 2.29 7.27 23.44
N ASN A 105 3.57 7.11 23.75
CA ASN A 105 4.21 7.64 24.97
C ASN A 105 5.37 8.59 24.67
N GLY A 106 5.46 9.08 23.43
CA GLY A 106 6.56 9.93 22.96
C GLY A 106 6.38 11.37 23.42
N ILE A 107 6.20 12.28 22.46
CA ILE A 107 5.95 13.69 22.75
C ILE A 107 4.62 13.83 23.48
N GLN A 108 4.63 14.47 24.64
CA GLN A 108 3.45 14.74 25.46
C GLN A 108 3.42 16.21 25.88
N ASP A 109 2.23 16.76 26.06
CA ASP A 109 2.08 18.08 26.66
C ASP A 109 2.41 18.07 28.17
N ALA A 110 2.26 19.22 28.83
CA ALA A 110 2.51 19.32 30.28
C ALA A 110 1.49 18.52 31.12
N ASP A 111 0.32 18.18 30.56
CA ASP A 111 -0.74 17.41 31.18
C ASP A 111 -0.65 15.90 30.84
N THR A 112 0.47 15.45 30.26
CA THR A 112 0.77 14.04 29.91
C THR A 112 -0.05 13.52 28.72
N CYS A 113 -0.70 14.39 27.95
CA CYS A 113 -1.42 13.99 26.74
C CYS A 113 -0.46 13.74 25.59
N PRO A 114 -0.43 12.54 25.00
CA PRO A 114 0.47 12.25 23.89
C PRO A 114 0.02 12.95 22.61
N LEU A 115 1.02 13.35 21.81
CA LEU A 115 0.85 14.00 20.52
C LEU A 115 -0.09 13.21 19.60
N THR A 116 0.00 11.88 19.63
CA THR A 116 -0.85 10.98 18.86
C THR A 116 -2.32 11.13 19.22
N GLU A 117 -2.64 11.36 20.48
CA GLU A 117 -4.01 11.56 20.97
C GLU A 117 -4.49 12.99 20.74
N LYS A 118 -3.63 14.00 20.94
CA LYS A 118 -3.97 15.40 20.63
C LYS A 118 -4.29 15.61 19.15
N LEU A 119 -3.64 14.88 18.25
CA LEU A 119 -3.85 14.97 16.80
C LEU A 119 -4.94 14.02 16.27
N SER A 120 -5.46 13.08 17.04
CA SER A 120 -6.41 12.08 16.54
C SER A 120 -7.60 11.87 17.48
N GLN A 121 -8.59 11.09 17.07
CA GLN A 121 -9.74 10.68 17.91
C GLN A 121 -9.43 9.51 18.86
N THR A 122 -8.16 9.30 19.22
CA THR A 122 -7.83 8.19 20.14
C THR A 122 -8.17 8.62 21.57
N GLU A 123 -8.54 7.70 22.46
CA GLU A 123 -8.93 8.01 23.85
C GLU A 123 -8.15 7.11 24.83
N GLN A 124 -6.82 7.16 24.80
CA GLN A 124 -5.98 6.30 25.64
C GLN A 124 -5.65 6.98 26.99
N ALA A 125 -5.53 8.31 27.01
CA ALA A 125 -5.17 9.13 28.17
C ALA A 125 -6.28 10.12 28.59
N GLY A 126 -7.42 10.13 27.91
CA GLY A 126 -8.56 11.02 28.23
C GLY A 126 -8.38 12.44 27.71
N CYS A 127 -7.60 12.60 26.64
CA CYS A 127 -7.31 13.89 26.03
C CYS A 127 -8.33 14.21 24.95
N THR A 128 -8.70 15.49 24.82
CA THR A 128 -9.54 15.91 23.70
C THR A 128 -8.69 16.02 22.44
N GLY A 129 -8.95 15.12 21.48
CA GLY A 129 -8.34 15.13 20.16
C GLY A 129 -8.84 16.26 19.26
N SER A 130 -8.06 16.57 18.23
CA SER A 130 -8.37 17.59 17.20
C SER A 130 -8.81 17.00 15.86
N ASP A 131 -8.92 15.68 15.76
CA ASP A 131 -9.38 14.95 14.57
C ASP A 131 -8.55 15.18 13.30
N GLU A 132 -7.32 15.66 13.44
CA GLU A 132 -6.44 16.01 12.33
C GLU A 132 -5.81 14.79 11.65
N LEU A 133 -5.68 13.69 12.39
CA LEU A 133 -5.18 12.39 11.94
C LEU A 133 -6.22 11.30 12.19
N LYS A 134 -6.35 10.41 11.20
CA LYS A 134 -7.18 9.20 11.35
C LYS A 134 -6.53 8.25 12.36
N VAL A 135 -7.36 7.63 13.20
CA VAL A 135 -6.89 6.60 14.16
C VAL A 135 -6.18 5.45 13.45
N THR A 136 -6.59 5.09 12.24
CA THR A 136 -5.91 4.06 11.44
C THR A 136 -4.53 4.46 10.95
N PHE A 137 -4.27 5.75 10.75
CA PHE A 137 -2.94 6.26 10.46
C PHE A 137 -2.06 6.14 11.71
N VAL A 138 -2.55 6.62 12.84
CA VAL A 138 -1.84 6.59 14.13
C VAL A 138 -1.45 5.15 14.48
N ASN A 139 -2.41 4.22 14.50
CA ASN A 139 -2.16 2.81 14.82
C ASN A 139 -1.11 2.16 13.88
N ARG A 140 -1.03 2.60 12.62
CA ARG A 140 -0.02 2.08 11.68
C ARG A 140 1.37 2.62 12.01
N VAL A 141 1.50 3.93 12.26
CA VAL A 141 2.81 4.57 12.45
C VAL A 141 3.38 4.35 13.86
N THR A 142 2.53 4.01 14.84
CA THR A 142 2.96 3.64 16.20
C THR A 142 3.21 2.15 16.39
N ASP A 143 2.92 1.30 15.39
CA ASP A 143 3.19 -0.14 15.44
C ASP A 143 4.70 -0.41 15.56
N THR A 144 5.07 -1.36 16.43
CA THR A 144 6.47 -1.80 16.62
C THR A 144 7.14 -2.36 15.36
N THR A 145 6.37 -2.76 14.36
CA THR A 145 6.83 -3.28 13.07
C THR A 145 7.07 -2.16 12.04
N TYR A 146 6.55 -0.96 12.29
CA TYR A 146 6.68 0.18 11.40
C TYR A 146 8.04 0.86 11.57
N ASN A 147 8.53 1.53 10.52
CA ASN A 147 9.76 2.31 10.60
C ASN A 147 9.49 3.60 11.40
N PRO A 148 10.03 3.77 12.61
CA PRO A 148 9.62 4.86 13.49
C PRO A 148 9.83 6.23 12.84
N LEU A 149 8.78 7.04 12.86
CA LEU A 149 8.87 8.45 12.48
C LEU A 149 9.47 9.22 13.65
N PHE A 150 10.34 10.17 13.36
CA PHE A 150 10.91 11.06 14.35
C PHE A 150 10.50 12.50 14.04
N VAL A 151 10.19 13.24 15.10
CA VAL A 151 9.79 14.64 15.02
C VAL A 151 10.83 15.44 15.81
N TYR A 152 11.18 16.61 15.26
CA TYR A 152 11.97 17.64 15.95
C TYR A 152 11.06 18.76 16.39
#